data_AF-A0A8D8BY34-F1
#
_entry.id   AF-A0A8D8BY34-F1
#
_cell.length_a   1.000
_cell.length_b   1.000
_cell.length_c   1.000
_cell.angle_alpha   90.00
_cell.angle_beta   90.00
_cell.angle_gamma   90.00
#
_symmetry.space_group_name_H-M   'P 1'
#
loop_
_entity.id
_entity.type
_entity.pdbx_description
1 polymer ?
#
loop_
_entity_poly.entity_id
_entity_poly.type
_entity_poly.pdbx_seq_one_letter_code
_entity_poly.pdbx_strand_id
1 'polypeptide(L)'
;WDFCNKVDFRIKQCTQVTLDDFINAHHEMTHVQYYMQYSSQPFLYREGPNPAFHEAMANAISLCVGGPAHLQKLGLLNTPVSVLNGNTMINIEYLLNLALDKLPFMAFSLALEKWRWYVFEKGPVGMNARWWELRLRYQGIIPPLVRGYEHFDAGAKYHVISDQDYIKYFVATV
;
A
#
# COMPACT_ATOMS: atom_id res chain seq x y z
N TRP A 1 4.73 7.00 -12.98
CA TRP A 1 5.30 8.32 -13.31
C TRP A 1 4.57 8.91 -14.50
N ASP A 2 3.89 10.03 -14.30
CA ASP A 2 3.38 10.90 -15.38
C ASP A 2 4.41 12.00 -15.65
N PHE A 3 4.82 12.19 -16.90
CA PHE A 3 5.76 13.23 -17.32
C PHE A 3 5.05 14.53 -17.76
N CYS A 4 3.74 14.63 -17.52
CA CYS A 4 2.89 15.80 -17.71
C CYS A 4 2.73 16.28 -19.17
N ASN A 5 3.28 15.54 -20.13
CA ASN A 5 3.23 15.85 -21.57
C ASN A 5 2.12 15.10 -22.32
N LYS A 6 1.26 14.35 -21.61
CA LYS A 6 0.15 13.54 -22.13
C LYS A 6 0.55 12.31 -22.96
N VAL A 7 1.84 12.02 -23.12
CA VAL A 7 2.32 10.94 -23.99
C VAL A 7 3.27 9.98 -23.28
N ASP A 8 4.02 10.46 -22.30
CA ASP A 8 5.08 9.70 -21.63
C ASP A 8 4.66 9.34 -20.21
N PHE A 9 4.40 8.05 -20.01
CA PHE A 9 4.04 7.45 -18.74
C PHE A 9 4.96 6.26 -18.48
N ARG A 10 5.59 6.20 -17.31
CA ARG A 10 6.61 5.19 -16.99
C ARG A 10 6.39 4.56 -15.62
N ILE A 11 6.81 3.31 -15.48
CA ILE A 11 6.90 2.58 -14.20
C ILE A 11 8.38 2.37 -13.87
N LYS A 12 8.74 2.46 -12.59
CA LYS A 12 10.10 2.18 -12.11
C LYS A 12 10.03 1.21 -10.93
N GLN A 13 10.11 -0.08 -11.22
CA GLN A 13 10.04 -1.18 -10.25
C GLN A 13 11.21 -2.16 -10.51
N CYS A 14 11.83 -2.66 -9.43
CA CYS A 14 12.86 -3.70 -9.51
C CYS A 14 12.22 -5.10 -9.45
N THR A 15 11.37 -5.40 -10.43
CA THR A 15 10.49 -6.56 -10.45
C THR A 15 11.25 -7.89 -10.38
N GLN A 16 10.78 -8.78 -9.49
CA GLN A 16 11.17 -10.17 -9.36
C GLN A 16 10.03 -11.09 -9.85
N VAL A 17 10.35 -12.36 -10.14
CA VAL A 17 9.36 -13.34 -10.59
C VAL A 17 8.65 -13.95 -9.37
N THR A 18 7.73 -13.19 -8.77
CA THR A 18 6.91 -13.61 -7.62
C THR A 18 5.45 -13.20 -7.80
N LEU A 19 4.54 -13.81 -7.05
CA LEU A 19 3.11 -13.43 -7.06
C LEU A 19 2.91 -11.99 -6.57
N ASP A 20 3.65 -11.58 -5.55
CA ASP A 20 3.58 -10.22 -5.00
C ASP A 20 3.96 -9.19 -6.06
N ASP A 21 5.06 -9.40 -6.80
CA ASP A 21 5.48 -8.48 -7.85
C ASP A 21 4.60 -8.54 -9.10
N PHE A 22 3.95 -9.68 -9.38
CA PHE A 22 2.91 -9.77 -10.39
C PHE A 22 1.69 -8.91 -10.04
N ILE A 23 1.25 -8.93 -8.77
CA ILE A 23 0.15 -8.10 -8.28
C ILE A 23 0.56 -6.62 -8.23
N ASN A 24 1.78 -6.31 -7.77
CA ASN A 24 2.31 -4.95 -7.74
C ASN A 24 2.46 -4.36 -9.16
N ALA A 25 2.84 -5.16 -10.16
CA ALA A 25 2.89 -4.69 -11.53
C ALA A 25 1.52 -4.20 -12.02
N HIS A 26 0.42 -4.89 -11.65
CA HIS A 26 -0.93 -4.44 -11.94
C HIS A 26 -1.34 -3.20 -11.13
N HIS A 27 -0.89 -3.10 -9.87
CA HIS A 27 -1.05 -1.90 -9.05
C HIS A 27 -0.42 -0.67 -9.74
N GLU A 28 0.86 -0.75 -10.11
CA GLU A 28 1.58 0.33 -10.77
C GLU A 28 1.03 0.66 -12.17
N MET A 29 0.59 -0.35 -12.91
CA MET A 29 -0.07 -0.15 -14.21
C MET A 29 -1.42 0.56 -14.05
N THR A 30 -2.13 0.35 -12.94
CA THR A 30 -3.37 1.07 -12.66
C THR A 30 -3.12 2.55 -12.44
N HIS A 31 -2.02 2.94 -11.77
CA HIS A 31 -1.60 4.35 -11.70
C HIS A 31 -1.35 4.93 -13.09
N VAL A 32 -0.66 4.19 -13.97
CA VAL A 32 -0.44 4.61 -15.37
C VAL A 32 -1.76 4.78 -16.11
N GLN A 33 -2.67 3.83 -15.98
CA GLN A 33 -3.99 3.92 -16.60
C GLN A 33 -4.75 5.15 -16.10
N TYR A 34 -4.70 5.44 -14.80
CA TYR A 34 -5.32 6.62 -14.21
C TYR A 34 -4.73 7.92 -14.78
N TYR A 35 -3.40 7.99 -14.93
CA TYR A 35 -2.71 9.10 -15.60
C TYR A 35 -3.23 9.34 -17.02
N MET A 36 -3.36 8.27 -17.79
CA MET A 36 -3.85 8.34 -19.17
C MET A 36 -5.30 8.84 -19.23
N GLN A 37 -6.17 8.39 -18.33
CA GLN A 37 -7.59 8.75 -18.32
C GLN A 37 -7.82 10.25 -18.11
N TYR A 38 -7.10 10.90 -17.19
CA TYR A 38 -7.27 12.33 -16.95
C TYR A 38 -6.30 13.23 -17.75
N SER A 39 -5.49 12.67 -18.65
CA SER A 39 -4.45 13.41 -19.37
C SER A 39 -4.99 14.58 -20.23
N SER A 40 -6.26 14.52 -20.62
CA SER A 40 -6.96 15.57 -21.37
C SER A 40 -7.45 16.73 -20.48
N GLN A 41 -7.54 16.53 -19.15
CA GLN A 41 -7.94 17.57 -18.21
C GLN A 41 -6.93 18.73 -18.17
N PRO A 42 -7.37 19.94 -17.76
CA PRO A 42 -6.45 21.03 -17.44
C PRO A 42 -5.41 20.56 -16.41
N PHE A 43 -4.19 21.09 -16.52
CA PHE A 43 -3.04 20.61 -15.73
C PHE A 43 -3.33 20.54 -14.22
N LEU A 44 -4.02 21.55 -13.67
CA LEU A 44 -4.40 21.62 -12.25
C LEU A 44 -5.41 20.55 -11.80
N TYR A 45 -6.06 19.83 -12.72
CA TYR A 45 -7.06 18.80 -12.42
C TYR A 45 -6.57 17.39 -12.78
N ARG A 46 -5.27 17.20 -13.04
CA ARG A 46 -4.67 15.88 -13.35
C ARG A 46 -4.21 15.16 -12.10
N GLU A 47 -5.13 14.98 -11.15
CA GLU A 47 -4.92 14.22 -9.93
C GLU A 47 -6.21 13.45 -9.58
N GLY A 48 -6.10 12.53 -8.62
CA GLY A 48 -7.28 11.89 -8.04
C GLY A 48 -8.15 12.91 -7.29
N PRO A 49 -9.44 12.62 -7.07
CA PRO A 49 -10.32 13.45 -6.25
C PRO A 49 -9.76 13.76 -4.85
N ASN A 50 -8.97 12.84 -4.31
CA ASN A 50 -8.04 13.05 -3.20
C ASN A 50 -6.85 12.09 -3.36
N PRO A 51 -5.77 12.24 -2.58
CA PRO A 51 -4.57 11.41 -2.71
C PRO A 51 -4.81 9.89 -2.56
N ALA A 52 -5.86 9.47 -1.85
CA ALA A 52 -6.17 8.06 -1.64
C ALA A 52 -6.82 7.40 -2.85
N PHE A 53 -7.49 8.14 -3.74
CA PHE A 53 -8.20 7.54 -4.88
C PHE A 53 -7.27 6.80 -5.84
N HIS A 54 -6.05 7.30 -6.06
CA HIS A 54 -5.04 6.63 -6.87
C HIS A 54 -4.72 5.24 -6.30
N GLU A 55 -4.39 5.20 -5.01
CA GLU A 55 -4.05 3.96 -4.31
C GLU A 55 -5.26 3.02 -4.20
N ALA A 56 -6.47 3.54 -3.98
CA ALA A 56 -7.69 2.75 -3.83
C ALA A 56 -8.04 2.03 -5.14
N MET A 57 -7.94 2.72 -6.27
CA MET A 57 -8.16 2.12 -7.59
C MET A 57 -7.14 1.03 -7.88
N ALA A 58 -5.86 1.29 -7.60
CA ALA A 58 -4.80 0.32 -7.78
C ALA A 58 -5.01 -0.92 -6.88
N ASN A 59 -5.37 -0.72 -5.61
CA ASN A 59 -5.71 -1.80 -4.68
C ASN A 59 -6.92 -2.62 -5.14
N ALA A 60 -7.97 -1.98 -5.69
CA ALA A 60 -9.14 -2.67 -6.20
C ALA A 60 -8.78 -3.62 -7.35
N ILE A 61 -7.92 -3.17 -8.29
CA ILE A 61 -7.41 -4.02 -9.36
C ILE A 61 -6.56 -5.16 -8.81
N SER A 62 -5.66 -4.88 -7.85
CA SER A 62 -4.85 -5.90 -7.19
C SER A 62 -5.70 -7.00 -6.53
N LEU A 63 -6.84 -6.65 -5.91
CA LEU A 63 -7.78 -7.62 -5.35
C LEU A 63 -8.38 -8.55 -6.41
N CYS A 64 -8.75 -7.99 -7.57
CA CYS A 64 -9.27 -8.80 -8.68
C CYS A 64 -8.20 -9.74 -9.25
N VAL A 65 -6.97 -9.25 -9.42
CA VAL A 65 -5.85 -9.98 -10.02
C VAL A 65 -5.33 -11.08 -9.09
N GLY A 66 -5.23 -10.80 -7.79
CA GLY A 66 -4.78 -11.77 -6.77
C GLY A 66 -5.85 -12.82 -6.41
N GLY A 67 -7.08 -12.69 -6.91
CA GLY A 67 -8.17 -13.60 -6.62
C GLY A 67 -7.95 -15.01 -7.19
N PRO A 68 -8.30 -16.09 -6.46
CA PRO A 68 -8.06 -17.47 -6.90
C PRO A 68 -8.68 -17.81 -8.26
N ALA A 69 -9.86 -17.28 -8.57
CA ALA A 69 -10.52 -17.49 -9.86
C ALA A 69 -9.74 -16.87 -11.03
N HIS A 70 -9.12 -15.71 -10.83
CA HIS A 70 -8.30 -15.06 -11.86
C HIS A 70 -6.99 -15.83 -12.07
N LEU A 71 -6.31 -16.21 -10.98
CA LEU A 71 -5.08 -17.01 -11.04
C LEU A 71 -5.32 -18.38 -11.69
N GLN A 72 -6.46 -19.02 -11.43
CA GLN A 72 -6.84 -20.26 -12.11
C GLN A 72 -7.02 -20.05 -13.62
N LYS A 73 -7.69 -18.96 -14.03
CA LYS A 73 -7.88 -18.63 -15.45
C LYS A 73 -6.56 -18.41 -16.19
N LEU A 74 -5.54 -17.89 -15.50
CA LEU A 74 -4.19 -17.71 -16.03
C LEU A 74 -3.33 -18.98 -15.99
N GLY A 75 -3.83 -20.08 -15.42
CA GLY A 75 -3.06 -21.31 -15.23
C GLY A 75 -1.99 -21.22 -14.13
N LEU A 76 -2.08 -20.23 -13.25
CA LEU A 76 -1.18 -20.04 -12.10
C LEU A 76 -1.67 -20.78 -10.85
N LEU A 77 -2.91 -21.28 -10.87
CA LEU A 77 -3.49 -22.11 -9.82
C LEU A 77 -4.11 -23.37 -10.45
N ASN A 78 -3.59 -24.54 -10.10
CA ASN A 78 -4.04 -25.82 -10.67
C ASN A 78 -5.30 -26.39 -9.99
N THR A 79 -5.58 -25.97 -8.75
CA THR A 79 -6.71 -26.49 -7.99
C THR A 79 -8.02 -25.85 -8.47
N PRO A 80 -9.06 -26.65 -8.78
CA PRO A 80 -10.34 -26.10 -9.22
C PRO A 80 -10.99 -25.21 -8.15
N VAL A 81 -11.18 -23.93 -8.46
CA VAL A 81 -11.92 -23.01 -7.60
C VAL A 81 -13.39 -23.03 -8.01
N SER A 82 -14.20 -23.82 -7.32
CA SER A 82 -15.66 -23.75 -7.45
C SER A 82 -16.18 -22.54 -6.69
N VAL A 83 -16.61 -21.50 -7.42
CA VAL A 83 -17.27 -20.32 -6.85
C VAL A 83 -18.66 -20.64 -6.27
N LEU A 84 -19.18 -21.84 -6.50
CA LEU A 84 -20.54 -22.24 -6.15
C LEU A 84 -20.71 -22.64 -4.68
N ASN A 85 -19.62 -23.05 -4.01
CA ASN A 85 -19.64 -23.38 -2.59
C ASN A 85 -18.63 -22.48 -1.88
N GLY A 86 -19.10 -21.35 -1.34
CA GLY A 86 -18.28 -20.29 -0.74
C GLY A 86 -17.38 -20.69 0.45
N ASN A 87 -17.31 -21.98 0.80
CA ASN A 87 -16.63 -22.51 1.98
C ASN A 87 -15.57 -23.57 1.62
N THR A 88 -14.73 -23.30 0.62
CA THR A 88 -13.55 -24.14 0.32
C THR A 88 -12.35 -23.72 1.17
N MET A 89 -11.44 -24.65 1.46
CA MET A 89 -10.16 -24.33 2.12
C MET A 89 -9.39 -23.22 1.39
N ILE A 90 -9.45 -23.18 0.06
CA ILE A 90 -8.83 -22.14 -0.77
C ILE A 90 -9.39 -20.75 -0.45
N ASN A 91 -10.70 -20.63 -0.23
CA ASN A 91 -11.30 -19.35 0.12
C ASN A 91 -10.85 -18.89 1.52
N ILE A 92 -10.75 -19.81 2.48
CA ILE A 92 -10.26 -19.50 3.83
C ILE A 92 -8.80 -19.06 3.77
N GLU A 93 -7.96 -19.79 3.06
CA GLU A 93 -6.54 -19.45 2.87
C GLU A 93 -6.38 -18.10 2.17
N TYR A 94 -7.15 -17.85 1.11
CA TYR A 94 -7.13 -16.56 0.41
C TYR A 94 -7.55 -15.40 1.34
N LEU A 95 -8.68 -15.55 2.03
CA LEU A 95 -9.19 -14.51 2.94
C LEU A 95 -8.23 -14.27 4.12
N LEU A 96 -7.59 -15.32 4.64
CA LEU A 96 -6.58 -15.20 5.69
C LEU A 96 -5.34 -14.44 5.17
N ASN A 97 -4.83 -14.79 3.98
CA ASN A 97 -3.70 -14.06 3.38
C ASN A 97 -4.06 -12.59 3.14
N LEU A 98 -5.27 -12.32 2.63
CA LEU A 98 -5.75 -10.95 2.45
C LEU A 98 -5.85 -10.20 3.78
N ALA A 99 -6.35 -10.84 4.82
CA ALA A 99 -6.45 -10.24 6.15
C ALA A 99 -5.07 -9.95 6.75
N LEU A 100 -4.10 -10.85 6.58
CA LEU A 100 -2.71 -10.69 7.02
C LEU A 100 -1.99 -9.56 6.29
N ASP A 101 -2.32 -9.31 5.02
CA ASP A 101 -1.81 -8.16 4.27
C ASP A 101 -2.48 -6.86 4.72
N LYS A 102 -3.82 -6.79 4.68
CA LYS A 102 -4.55 -5.52 4.84
C LYS A 102 -4.67 -5.05 6.29
N LEU A 103 -5.05 -5.92 7.24
CA LEU A 103 -5.38 -5.45 8.60
C LEU A 103 -4.14 -4.93 9.36
N PRO A 104 -2.99 -5.65 9.37
CA PRO A 104 -1.77 -5.11 9.99
C PRO A 104 -1.27 -3.86 9.28
N PHE A 105 -1.44 -3.76 7.95
CA PHE A 105 -1.06 -2.59 7.17
C PHE A 105 -1.91 -1.36 7.49
N MET A 106 -3.21 -1.51 7.74
CA MET A 106 -4.07 -0.41 8.20
C MET A 106 -3.58 0.14 9.56
N ALA A 107 -3.26 -0.75 10.50
CA ALA A 107 -2.69 -0.33 11.78
C ALA A 107 -1.32 0.37 11.62
N PHE A 108 -0.45 -0.15 10.76
CA PHE A 108 0.84 0.46 10.41
C PHE A 108 0.68 1.86 9.84
N SER A 109 -0.17 2.01 8.82
CA SER A 109 -0.33 3.25 8.07
C SER A 109 -0.86 4.38 8.94
N LEU A 110 -1.83 4.07 9.80
CA LEU A 110 -2.35 5.02 10.77
C LEU A 110 -1.32 5.42 11.84
N ALA A 111 -0.55 4.45 12.35
CA ALA A 111 0.48 4.71 13.34
C ALA A 111 1.58 5.65 12.81
N LEU A 112 2.03 5.39 11.58
CA LEU A 112 3.07 6.19 10.92
C LEU A 112 2.59 7.62 10.69
N GLU A 113 1.38 7.81 10.16
CA GLU A 113 0.90 9.16 9.90
C GLU A 113 0.67 9.95 11.20
N LYS A 114 0.11 9.31 12.24
CA LYS A 114 -0.03 9.94 13.56
C LYS A 114 1.32 10.34 14.16
N TRP A 115 2.35 9.53 13.95
CA TRP A 115 3.71 9.88 14.35
C TRP A 115 4.20 11.12 13.60
N ARG A 116 3.98 11.17 12.28
CA ARG A 116 4.42 12.30 11.45
C ARG A 116 3.74 13.61 11.84
N TRP A 117 2.42 13.60 12.04
CA TRP A 117 1.68 14.78 12.51
C TRP A 117 2.20 15.27 13.86
N TYR A 118 2.50 14.34 14.78
CA TYR A 118 3.12 14.70 16.06
C TYR A 118 4.46 15.40 15.87
N VAL A 119 5.34 14.89 15.01
CA VAL A 119 6.66 15.50 14.75
C VAL A 119 6.52 16.88 14.11
N PHE A 120 5.58 17.05 13.17
CA PHE A 120 5.31 18.36 12.56
C PHE A 120 4.77 19.37 13.57
N GLU A 121 3.96 18.94 14.54
CA GLU A 121 3.38 19.81 15.55
C GLU A 121 4.35 20.12 16.71
N LYS A 122 5.08 19.11 17.20
CA LYS A 122 5.88 19.19 18.45
C LYS A 122 7.39 19.28 18.20
N GLY A 123 7.84 19.10 16.97
CA GLY A 123 9.25 18.99 16.62
C GLY A 123 9.82 17.59 16.84
N PRO A 124 11.12 17.39 16.53
CA PRO A 124 11.74 16.07 16.49
C PRO A 124 12.16 15.53 17.88
N VAL A 125 12.01 16.33 18.94
CA VAL A 125 12.43 15.92 20.29
C VAL A 125 11.61 14.71 20.75
N GLY A 126 12.29 13.60 21.07
CA GLY A 126 11.63 12.35 21.49
C GLY A 126 10.93 11.59 20.37
N MET A 127 11.16 11.92 19.09
CA MET A 127 10.45 11.30 17.97
C MET A 127 10.57 9.78 17.90
N ASN A 128 11.73 9.21 18.29
CA ASN A 128 11.92 7.76 18.23
C ASN A 128 11.16 7.03 19.35
N ALA A 129 11.10 7.62 20.55
CA ALA A 129 10.26 7.10 21.63
C ALA A 129 8.78 7.15 21.24
N ARG A 130 8.34 8.28 20.66
CA ARG A 130 6.96 8.44 20.18
C ARG A 130 6.61 7.47 19.05
N TRP A 131 7.56 7.19 18.15
CA TRP A 131 7.41 6.17 17.11
C TRP A 131 7.03 4.83 17.76
N TRP A 132 7.84 4.32 18.70
CA TRP A 132 7.58 3.03 19.34
C TRP A 132 6.34 3.00 20.23
N GLU A 133 5.97 4.11 20.88
CA GLU A 133 4.69 4.22 21.59
C GLU A 133 3.50 3.99 20.64
N LEU A 134 3.53 4.59 19.45
CA LEU A 134 2.47 4.45 18.46
C LEU A 134 2.49 3.05 17.81
N ARG A 135 3.67 2.46 17.58
CA ARG A 135 3.81 1.06 17.13
C ARG A 135 3.16 0.09 18.12
N LEU A 136 3.43 0.26 19.41
CA LEU A 136 2.82 -0.56 20.45
C LEU A 136 1.30 -0.35 20.50
N ARG A 137 0.85 0.90 20.52
CA ARG A 137 -0.57 1.22 20.64
C ARG A 137 -1.43 0.70 19.49
N TYR A 138 -0.97 0.84 18.25
CA TYR A 138 -1.77 0.51 17.08
C TYR A 138 -1.50 -0.89 16.53
N GLN A 139 -0.27 -1.38 16.61
CA GLN A 139 0.11 -2.67 16.03
C GLN A 139 0.41 -3.74 17.09
N GLY A 140 0.53 -3.38 18.37
CA GLY A 140 0.85 -4.33 19.43
C GLY A 140 2.28 -4.86 19.39
N ILE A 141 3.22 -4.14 18.75
CA ILE A 141 4.62 -4.58 18.61
C ILE A 141 5.58 -3.70 19.40
N ILE A 142 6.70 -4.30 19.82
CA ILE A 142 7.81 -3.65 20.54
C ILE A 142 9.11 -3.79 19.74
N PRO A 143 10.10 -2.91 19.94
CA PRO A 143 11.41 -3.12 19.34
C PRO A 143 12.09 -4.35 19.96
N PRO A 144 12.82 -5.16 19.17
CA PRO A 144 13.52 -6.34 19.69
C PRO A 144 14.77 -5.98 20.52
N LEU A 145 15.27 -4.75 20.41
CA LEU A 145 16.41 -4.21 21.15
C LEU A 145 16.04 -2.83 21.69
N VAL A 146 16.72 -2.42 22.77
CA VAL A 146 16.54 -1.08 23.35
C VAL A 146 16.89 -0.01 22.30
N ARG A 147 16.07 1.03 22.20
CA ARG A 147 16.24 2.15 21.26
C ARG A 147 16.40 3.45 22.04
N GLY A 148 17.51 4.15 21.82
CA GLY A 148 17.76 5.49 22.38
C GLY A 148 17.44 6.64 21.41
N TYR A 149 17.89 7.84 21.78
CA TYR A 149 17.68 9.08 21.04
C TYR A 149 18.54 9.20 19.77
N GLU A 150 19.63 8.44 19.72
CA GLU A 150 20.54 8.30 18.58
C GLU A 150 19.92 7.56 17.39
N HIS A 151 18.80 6.86 17.61
CA HIS A 151 18.13 6.08 16.59
C HIS A 151 16.99 6.87 15.92
N PHE A 152 16.81 6.65 14.62
CA PHE A 152 15.71 7.19 13.84
C PHE A 152 15.00 6.07 13.06
N ASP A 153 14.20 5.27 13.77
CA ASP A 153 13.60 4.05 13.22
C ASP A 153 12.53 4.34 12.17
N ALA A 154 11.77 5.42 12.34
CA ALA A 154 10.83 5.89 11.32
C ALA A 154 11.53 6.21 9.99
N GLY A 155 12.78 6.71 10.04
CA GLY A 155 13.60 7.00 8.86
C GLY A 155 13.97 5.77 8.04
N ALA A 156 13.88 4.56 8.60
CA ALA A 156 14.09 3.32 7.86
C ALA A 156 12.91 2.97 6.92
N LYS A 157 11.80 3.73 6.96
CA LYS A 157 10.70 3.61 6.02
C LYS A 157 10.85 4.63 4.89
N TYR A 158 10.90 4.14 3.65
CA TYR A 158 11.05 4.96 2.43
C TYR A 158 10.21 6.24 2.42
N HIS A 159 8.90 6.14 2.69
CA HIS A 159 7.97 7.28 2.65
C HIS A 159 8.27 8.38 3.66
N VAL A 160 8.98 8.08 4.74
CA VAL A 160 9.41 9.09 5.72
C VAL A 160 10.56 9.92 5.16
N ILE A 161 11.58 9.29 4.57
CA ILE A 161 12.76 9.99 4.03
C ILE A 161 12.56 10.58 2.63
N SER A 162 11.56 10.10 1.89
CA SER A 162 11.18 10.60 0.56
C SER A 162 10.06 11.65 0.59
N ASP A 163 9.67 12.10 1.78
CA ASP A 163 8.65 13.12 2.00
C ASP A 163 7.31 12.81 1.30
N GLN A 164 6.87 11.55 1.40
CA GLN A 164 5.60 11.10 0.83
C GLN A 164 4.58 10.86 1.92
N ASP A 165 3.42 11.53 1.84
CA ASP A 165 2.29 11.33 2.73
C ASP A 165 1.88 9.85 2.80
N TYR A 166 1.45 9.40 3.98
CA TYR A 166 1.12 7.98 4.21
C TYR A 166 -0.36 7.75 4.53
N ILE A 167 -1.10 8.81 4.91
CA ILE A 167 -2.54 8.71 5.21
C ILE A 167 -3.35 8.16 4.06
N LYS A 168 -2.93 8.46 2.82
CA LYS A 168 -3.58 7.97 1.60
C LYS A 168 -3.69 6.45 1.56
N TYR A 169 -2.70 5.74 2.09
CA TYR A 169 -2.72 4.27 2.12
C TYR A 169 -3.76 3.72 3.09
N PHE A 170 -3.96 4.38 4.25
CA PHE A 170 -5.00 4.01 5.20
C PHE A 170 -6.38 4.22 4.59
N VAL A 171 -6.63 5.43 4.06
CA VAL A 171 -7.91 5.80 3.45
C VAL A 171 -8.21 4.95 2.22
N ALA A 172 -7.21 4.60 1.42
CA ALA A 172 -7.36 3.75 0.25
C ALA A 172 -7.67 2.27 0.57
N THR A 173 -7.47 1.85 1.82
CA THR A 173 -7.79 0.50 2.27
C THR A 173 -9.22 0.39 2.83
N VAL A 174 -9.76 1.51 3.34
CA VAL A 174 -11.15 1.62 3.84
C VAL A 174 -12.13 1.63 2.66
#